data_AF-A0A1G9YNP8-F1
#
_entry.id   AF-A0A1G9YNP8-F1
#
_cell.length_a   1.000
_cell.length_b   1.000
_cell.length_c   1.000
_cell.angle_alpha   90.00
_cell.angle_beta   90.00
_cell.angle_gamma   90.00
#
_symmetry.space_group_name_H-M   'P 1'
#
loop_
_entity.id
_entity.type
_entity.pdbx_description
1 polymer ?
#
loop_
_entity_poly.entity_id
_entity_poly.type
_entity_poly.pdbx_seq_one_letter_code
_entity_poly.pdbx_strand_id
1 'polypeptide(L)'
;MDKLYAMLRQAEETEALARKLTEETGLTLPDAPSSEIRECSDQSDAMSLFEKAWELYQQVEAQVRMQLDDMDSEEDSLLLAQTLLDIHIHPNSGLKRDTPALWESQYLWLKLYFQTRNEAYLEKAKLCEGIRNAHVEKIV
;
A
#
# COMPACT_ATOMS: atom_id res chain seq x y z
N MET A 1 10.78 -15.31 -6.34
CA MET A 1 10.38 -14.00 -6.90
C MET A 1 9.05 -14.01 -7.63
N ASP A 2 8.87 -14.73 -8.73
CA ASP A 2 7.62 -14.70 -9.53
C ASP A 2 6.32 -14.87 -8.73
N LYS A 3 6.32 -15.77 -7.73
CA LYS A 3 5.18 -15.99 -6.86
C LYS A 3 4.82 -14.75 -6.03
N LEU A 4 5.80 -14.03 -5.51
CA LEU A 4 5.56 -12.84 -4.68
C LEU A 4 5.08 -11.66 -5.52
N TYR A 5 5.61 -11.48 -6.73
CA TYR A 5 5.09 -10.51 -7.69
C TYR A 5 3.64 -10.81 -8.06
N ALA A 6 3.30 -12.08 -8.29
CA ALA A 6 1.92 -12.48 -8.56
C ALA A 6 0.98 -12.19 -7.37
N MET A 7 1.46 -12.41 -6.14
CA MET A 7 0.70 -12.09 -4.92
C MET A 7 0.50 -10.59 -4.74
N LEU A 8 1.55 -9.77 -4.94
CA LEU A 8 1.43 -8.31 -4.87
C LEU A 8 0.43 -7.80 -5.91
N ARG A 9 0.56 -8.25 -7.16
CA ARG A 9 -0.38 -7.91 -8.23
C ARG A 9 -1.81 -8.30 -7.88
N GLN A 10 -2.01 -9.47 -7.28
CA GLN A 10 -3.34 -9.90 -6.83
C GLN A 10 -3.88 -8.98 -5.74
N ALA A 11 -3.04 -8.51 -4.81
CA ALA A 11 -3.44 -7.55 -3.80
C ALA A 11 -3.90 -6.23 -4.44
N GLU A 12 -3.09 -5.68 -5.35
CA GLU A 12 -3.38 -4.44 -6.09
C GLU A 12 -4.68 -4.55 -6.91
N GLU A 13 -4.87 -5.65 -7.64
CA GLU A 13 -6.09 -5.89 -8.43
C GLU A 13 -7.33 -6.04 -7.54
N THR A 14 -7.19 -6.68 -6.37
CA THR A 14 -8.27 -6.84 -5.39
C THR A 14 -8.65 -5.50 -4.76
N GLU A 15 -7.66 -4.68 -4.38
CA GLU A 15 -7.90 -3.34 -3.83
C GLU A 15 -8.53 -2.42 -4.88
N ALA A 16 -8.05 -2.45 -6.13
CA ALA A 16 -8.61 -1.66 -7.22
C ALA A 16 -10.10 -1.99 -7.45
N LEU A 17 -10.48 -3.27 -7.36
CA LEU A 17 -11.88 -3.69 -7.43
C LEU A 17 -12.69 -3.14 -6.26
N ALA A 18 -12.15 -3.20 -5.04
CA ALA A 18 -12.80 -2.65 -3.84
C ALA A 18 -13.06 -1.14 -3.96
N ARG A 19 -12.06 -0.38 -4.44
CA ARG A 19 -12.16 1.07 -4.69
C ARG A 19 -13.22 1.37 -5.73
N LYS A 20 -13.25 0.62 -6.84
CA LYS A 20 -14.26 0.78 -7.90
C LYS A 20 -15.69 0.54 -7.39
N LEU A 21 -15.91 -0.53 -6.62
CA LEU A 21 -17.22 -0.80 -6.02
C LEU A 21 -17.65 0.30 -5.04
N THR A 22 -16.70 0.85 -4.27
CA THR A 22 -16.94 1.97 -3.36
C THR A 22 -17.36 3.23 -4.12
N GLU A 23 -16.70 3.54 -5.23
CA GLU A 23 -17.04 4.68 -6.10
C GLU A 23 -18.42 4.53 -6.75
N GLU A 24 -18.75 3.35 -7.27
CA GLU A 24 -20.02 3.06 -7.95
C GLU A 24 -21.23 3.12 -7.00
N THR A 25 -21.03 2.79 -5.73
CA THR A 25 -22.08 2.76 -4.70
C THR A 25 -22.22 4.08 -3.95
N GLY A 26 -21.32 5.05 -4.18
CA GLY A 26 -21.26 6.31 -3.43
C GLY A 26 -20.93 6.12 -1.94
N LEU A 27 -20.33 4.98 -1.58
CA LEU A 27 -19.94 4.67 -0.21
C LEU A 27 -18.77 5.56 0.21
N THR A 28 -18.85 6.12 1.41
CA THR A 28 -17.72 6.78 2.05
C THR A 28 -16.95 5.73 2.83
N LEU A 29 -15.68 5.51 2.46
CA LEU A 29 -14.78 4.67 3.25
C LEU A 29 -14.66 5.30 4.65
N PRO A 30 -14.91 4.54 5.73
CA PRO A 30 -14.76 5.08 7.06
C PRO A 30 -13.26 5.32 7.34
N ASP A 31 -12.95 6.45 7.99
CA ASP A 31 -11.57 6.83 8.38
C ASP A 31 -10.92 5.82 9.35
N ALA A 32 -11.68 4.86 9.87
CA ALA A 32 -11.26 3.74 10.70
C ALA A 32 -12.30 2.60 10.62
N PRO A 33 -11.94 1.33 10.86
CA PRO A 33 -12.92 0.26 10.98
C PRO A 33 -13.86 0.56 12.17
N SER A 34 -15.12 0.87 11.87
CA SER A 34 -16.15 1.14 12.88
C SER A 34 -17.11 -0.03 13.01
N SER A 35 -17.53 -0.34 14.23
CA SER A 35 -18.34 -1.52 14.58
C SER A 35 -19.83 -1.41 14.24
N GLU A 36 -20.24 -0.34 13.55
CA GLU A 36 -21.65 -0.06 13.26
C GLU A 36 -21.83 0.20 11.77
N ILE A 37 -21.69 -0.87 10.97
CA ILE A 37 -22.03 -0.85 9.55
C ILE A 37 -23.48 -1.31 9.40
N ARG A 38 -24.35 -0.42 8.92
CA ARG A 38 -25.65 -0.80 8.38
C ARG A 38 -25.37 -1.58 7.09
N GLU A 39 -25.51 -2.90 7.15
CA GLU A 39 -25.22 -3.82 6.04
C GLU A 39 -26.11 -3.53 4.82
N CYS A 40 -25.59 -2.78 3.85
CA CYS A 40 -25.96 -2.95 2.44
C CYS A 40 -25.02 -4.02 1.85
N SER A 41 -25.54 -4.95 1.03
CA SER A 41 -24.76 -6.04 0.41
C SER A 41 -23.49 -5.51 -0.26
N ASP A 42 -23.62 -4.40 -0.99
CA ASP A 42 -22.53 -3.86 -1.80
C ASP A 42 -21.42 -3.24 -0.93
N GLN A 43 -21.76 -2.76 0.28
CA GLN A 43 -20.78 -2.29 1.26
C GLN A 43 -20.05 -3.46 1.92
N SER A 44 -20.75 -4.57 2.19
CA SER A 44 -20.16 -5.81 2.69
C SER A 44 -19.15 -6.38 1.69
N ASP A 45 -19.47 -6.32 0.39
CA ASP A 45 -18.62 -6.86 -0.67
C ASP A 45 -17.34 -6.02 -0.86
N ALA A 46 -17.44 -4.69 -0.86
CA ALA A 46 -16.26 -3.81 -0.96
C ALA A 46 -15.34 -3.95 0.27
N MET A 47 -15.90 -4.01 1.48
CA MET A 47 -15.13 -4.19 2.71
C MET A 47 -14.39 -5.54 2.72
N SER A 48 -15.06 -6.62 2.32
CA SER A 48 -14.43 -7.95 2.22
C SER A 48 -13.26 -7.97 1.26
N LEU A 49 -13.34 -7.21 0.16
CA LEU A 49 -12.23 -7.08 -0.80
C LEU A 49 -11.06 -6.27 -0.23
N PHE A 50 -11.31 -5.18 0.51
CA PHE A 50 -10.25 -4.46 1.21
C PHE A 50 -9.56 -5.33 2.27
N GLU A 51 -10.31 -6.12 3.04
CA GLU A 51 -9.74 -7.08 3.99
C GLU A 51 -8.85 -8.11 3.30
N LYS A 52 -9.31 -8.68 2.18
CA LYS A 52 -8.54 -9.64 1.41
C LYS A 52 -7.27 -9.03 0.82
N ALA A 53 -7.35 -7.81 0.26
CA ALA A 53 -6.18 -7.11 -0.26
C ALA A 53 -5.16 -6.85 0.87
N TRP A 54 -5.64 -6.40 2.03
CA TRP A 54 -4.84 -6.17 3.22
C TRP A 54 -4.08 -7.43 3.68
N GLU A 55 -4.77 -8.56 3.80
CA GLU A 55 -4.14 -9.84 4.16
C GLU A 55 -3.05 -10.24 3.15
N LEU A 56 -3.28 -10.04 1.86
CA LEU A 56 -2.30 -10.33 0.82
C LEU A 56 -1.07 -9.44 0.94
N TYR A 57 -1.25 -8.13 1.13
CA TYR A 57 -0.14 -7.19 1.34
C TYR A 57 0.72 -7.59 2.55
N GLN A 58 0.09 -7.92 3.68
CA GLN A 58 0.81 -8.38 4.88
C GLN A 58 1.57 -9.68 4.64
N GLN A 59 1.00 -10.61 3.88
CA GLN A 59 1.68 -11.86 3.52
C GLN A 59 2.87 -11.63 2.58
N VAL A 60 2.76 -10.68 1.64
CA VAL A 60 3.86 -10.29 0.75
C VAL A 60 4.98 -9.66 1.58
N GLU A 61 4.68 -8.68 2.43
CA GLU A 61 5.69 -8.00 3.26
C GLU A 61 6.47 -9.02 4.10
N ALA A 62 5.75 -9.89 4.82
CA ALA A 62 6.37 -10.91 5.67
C ALA A 62 7.31 -11.83 4.87
N GLN A 63 6.87 -12.30 3.70
CA GLN A 63 7.69 -13.20 2.87
C GLN A 63 8.89 -12.50 2.24
N VAL A 64 8.76 -11.24 1.81
CA VAL A 64 9.88 -10.46 1.25
C VAL A 64 10.91 -10.19 2.34
N ARG A 65 10.49 -9.80 3.54
CA ARG A 65 11.40 -9.59 4.68
C ARG A 65 12.16 -10.86 5.07
N MET A 66 11.52 -12.03 5.00
CA MET A 66 12.20 -13.31 5.23
C MET A 66 13.25 -13.65 4.16
N GLN A 67 13.15 -13.09 2.96
CA GLN A 67 14.10 -13.33 1.85
C GLN A 67 15.27 -12.33 1.86
N LEU A 68 15.04 -11.12 2.39
CA LEU A 68 16.03 -10.05 2.48
C LEU A 68 17.23 -10.35 3.41
N ASP A 69 17.11 -11.34 4.31
CA ASP A 69 18.23 -11.76 5.17
C ASP A 69 19.39 -12.39 4.37
N ASP A 70 19.20 -12.76 3.10
CA ASP A 70 20.19 -13.54 2.33
C ASP A 70 20.86 -12.81 1.15
N MET A 71 20.25 -11.80 0.51
CA MET A 71 20.92 -11.02 -0.55
C MET A 71 20.27 -9.66 -0.78
N ASP A 72 21.11 -8.64 -0.97
CA ASP A 72 20.69 -7.27 -1.31
C ASP A 72 20.27 -7.16 -2.79
N SER A 73 19.15 -7.80 -3.14
CA SER A 73 18.62 -7.85 -4.50
C SER A 73 17.85 -6.58 -4.84
N GLU A 74 18.05 -6.08 -6.08
CA GLU A 74 17.26 -4.98 -6.64
C GLU A 74 15.77 -5.35 -6.68
N GLU A 75 15.44 -6.58 -7.06
CA GLU A 75 14.07 -7.07 -7.16
C GLU A 75 13.39 -7.11 -5.78
N ASP A 76 14.09 -7.60 -4.75
CA ASP A 76 13.57 -7.65 -3.38
C ASP A 76 13.38 -6.24 -2.81
N SER A 77 14.33 -5.35 -3.07
CA SER A 77 14.23 -3.93 -2.69
C SER A 77 13.03 -3.25 -3.35
N LEU A 78 12.81 -3.51 -4.64
CA LEU A 78 11.67 -2.97 -5.39
C LEU A 78 10.35 -3.50 -4.84
N LEU A 79 10.28 -4.81 -4.63
CA LEU A 79 9.07 -5.48 -4.16
C LEU A 79 8.71 -5.02 -2.73
N LEU A 80 9.70 -4.92 -1.83
CA LEU A 80 9.47 -4.39 -0.48
C LEU A 80 9.07 -2.91 -0.52
N ALA A 81 9.74 -2.08 -1.31
CA ALA A 81 9.44 -0.66 -1.40
C ALA A 81 7.99 -0.40 -1.84
N GLN A 82 7.52 -1.13 -2.85
CA GLN A 82 6.14 -1.03 -3.34
C GLN A 82 5.15 -1.56 -2.31
N THR A 83 5.40 -2.74 -1.74
CA THR A 83 4.52 -3.33 -0.71
C THR A 83 4.35 -2.41 0.50
N LEU A 84 5.43 -1.79 1.00
CA LEU A 84 5.36 -0.86 2.14
C LEU A 84 4.58 0.42 1.81
N LEU A 85 4.71 0.92 0.59
CA LEU A 85 3.94 2.09 0.15
C LEU A 85 2.45 1.77 0.06
N ASP A 86 2.10 0.63 -0.54
CA ASP A 86 0.70 0.20 -0.69
C ASP A 86 0.05 -0.05 0.67
N ILE A 87 0.74 -0.77 1.56
CA ILE A 87 0.33 -0.94 2.96
C ILE A 87 0.08 0.41 3.61
N HIS A 88 0.93 1.41 3.38
CA HIS A 88 0.77 2.73 3.99
C HIS A 88 -0.52 3.43 3.54
N ILE A 89 -0.81 3.42 2.24
CA ILE A 89 -1.97 4.12 1.65
C ILE A 89 -3.26 3.29 1.67
N HIS A 90 -3.19 2.03 2.09
CA HIS A 90 -4.33 1.13 2.18
C HIS A 90 -5.34 1.60 3.24
N PRO A 91 -6.66 1.60 2.98
CA PRO A 91 -7.67 2.06 3.96
C PRO A 91 -7.63 1.34 5.31
N ASN A 92 -7.34 0.04 5.31
CA ASN A 92 -7.26 -0.77 6.54
C ASN A 92 -5.97 -0.55 7.36
N SER A 93 -4.99 0.22 6.85
CA SER A 93 -3.71 0.38 7.53
C SER A 93 -3.84 1.15 8.84
N GLY A 94 -4.78 2.11 8.91
CA GLY A 94 -4.90 3.06 10.01
C GLY A 94 -3.62 3.87 10.26
N LEU A 95 -2.67 3.83 9.33
CA LEU A 95 -1.35 4.46 9.48
C LEU A 95 -1.48 5.96 9.29
N LYS A 96 -0.80 6.70 10.18
CA LYS A 96 -0.71 8.16 10.09
C LYS A 96 0.34 8.56 9.04
N ARG A 97 0.37 9.84 8.70
CA ARG A 97 1.24 10.42 7.66
C ARG A 97 2.73 10.10 7.80
N ASP A 98 3.25 9.95 9.00
CA ASP A 98 4.68 9.72 9.24
C ASP A 98 4.90 8.41 9.99
N THR A 99 5.30 7.36 9.26
CA THR A 99 5.56 6.03 9.84
C THR A 99 6.90 5.46 9.38
N PRO A 100 7.52 4.57 10.18
CA PRO A 100 8.75 3.89 9.81
C PRO A 100 8.66 3.17 8.46
N ALA A 101 7.53 2.52 8.16
CA ALA A 101 7.31 1.83 6.88
C ALA A 101 7.39 2.78 5.67
N LEU A 102 6.88 4.01 5.79
CA LEU A 102 6.95 4.98 4.71
C LEU A 102 8.36 5.56 4.53
N TRP A 103 9.12 5.72 5.62
CA TRP A 103 10.54 6.06 5.55
C TRP A 103 11.37 4.96 4.90
N GLU A 104 11.12 3.71 5.25
CA GLU A 104 11.79 2.55 4.67
C GLU A 104 11.47 2.43 3.18
N SER A 105 10.19 2.54 2.78
CA SER A 105 9.79 2.59 1.37
C SER A 105 10.54 3.68 0.60
N GLN A 106 10.58 4.90 1.14
CA GLN A 106 11.32 6.00 0.49
C GLN A 106 12.82 5.70 0.36
N TYR A 107 13.44 5.18 1.42
CA TYR A 107 14.85 4.84 1.41
C TYR A 107 15.16 3.82 0.30
N LEU A 108 14.35 2.77 0.18
CA LEU A 108 14.51 1.75 -0.85
C LEU A 108 14.33 2.34 -2.25
N TRP A 109 13.34 3.22 -2.46
CA TRP A 109 13.19 3.92 -3.75
C TRP A 109 14.40 4.79 -4.11
N LEU A 110 14.96 5.52 -3.15
CA LEU A 110 16.18 6.32 -3.36
C LEU A 110 17.38 5.43 -3.65
N LYS A 111 17.54 4.32 -2.93
CA LYS A 111 18.60 3.33 -3.18
C LYS A 111 18.53 2.80 -4.62
N LEU A 112 17.36 2.36 -5.05
CA LEU A 112 17.11 1.88 -6.42
C LEU A 112 17.41 2.96 -7.46
N TYR A 113 17.01 4.21 -7.20
CA TYR A 113 17.33 5.34 -8.08
C TYR A 113 18.85 5.54 -8.21
N PHE A 114 19.60 5.55 -7.10
CA PHE A 114 21.04 5.79 -7.17
C PHE A 114 21.80 4.63 -7.83
N GLN A 115 21.29 3.40 -7.75
CA GLN A 115 21.85 2.23 -8.42
C GLN A 115 21.57 2.23 -9.93
N THR A 116 20.34 2.53 -10.33
CA THR A 116 19.87 2.33 -11.73
C THR A 116 19.80 3.62 -12.56
N ARG A 117 19.75 4.78 -11.89
CA ARG A 117 19.42 6.10 -12.48
C ARG A 117 18.05 6.17 -13.15
N ASN A 118 17.13 5.27 -12.80
CA ASN A 118 15.76 5.29 -13.29
C ASN A 118 14.92 6.32 -12.53
N GLU A 119 14.58 7.43 -13.20
CA GLU A 119 13.80 8.54 -12.65
C GLU A 119 12.43 8.12 -12.10
N ALA A 120 11.84 7.01 -12.57
CA ALA A 120 10.58 6.50 -12.02
C ALA A 120 10.68 6.18 -10.52
N TYR A 121 11.84 5.69 -10.06
CA TYR A 121 12.06 5.43 -8.63
C TYR A 121 12.23 6.72 -7.83
N LEU A 122 12.82 7.77 -8.42
CA LEU A 122 12.89 9.07 -7.77
C LEU A 122 11.50 9.67 -7.57
N GLU A 123 10.61 9.55 -8.55
CA GLU A 123 9.22 9.99 -8.42
C GLU A 123 8.46 9.24 -7.32
N LYS A 124 8.70 7.93 -7.17
CA LYS A 124 8.15 7.15 -6.05
C LYS A 124 8.70 7.61 -4.69
N ALA A 125 9.98 7.95 -4.60
CA ALA A 125 10.56 8.50 -3.38
C ALA A 125 9.95 9.87 -3.02
N LYS A 126 9.73 10.74 -4.02
CA LYS A 126 9.05 12.04 -3.83
C LYS A 126 7.60 11.86 -3.40
N LEU A 127 6.90 10.85 -3.93
CA LEU A 127 5.54 10.53 -3.49
C LEU A 127 5.50 10.19 -1.98
N CYS A 128 6.44 9.38 -1.49
CA CYS A 128 6.53 9.07 -0.06
C CYS A 128 6.74 10.34 0.79
N GLU A 129 7.60 11.26 0.33
CA GLU A 129 7.79 12.55 0.98
C GLU A 129 6.53 13.43 0.94
N GLY A 130 5.83 13.45 -0.20
CA GLY A 130 4.56 14.15 -0.36
C GLY A 130 3.49 13.64 0.60
N ILE A 131 3.38 12.32 0.80
CA ILE A 131 2.43 11.71 1.76
C ILE A 131 2.74 12.16 3.20
N ARG A 132 4.01 12.17 3.61
CA ARG A 132 4.40 12.62 4.96
C ARG A 132 4.05 14.09 5.21
N ASN A 133 4.24 14.92 4.20
CA ASN A 133 4.05 16.36 4.30
C ASN A 133 2.63 16.83 3.92
N ALA A 134 1.78 15.95 3.38
CA ALA A 134 0.42 16.30 3.00
C ALA A 134 -0.35 16.81 4.22
N HIS A 135 -0.97 17.99 4.13
CA HIS A 135 -1.80 18.55 5.21
C HIS A 135 -3.20 18.83 4.68
N VAL A 136 -4.21 18.31 5.37
CA VAL A 136 -5.61 18.70 5.15
C VAL A 136 -5.80 20.03 5.86
N GLU A 137 -5.79 21.12 5.10
CA GLU A 137 -6.31 22.38 5.59
C GLU A 137 -7.83 22.24 5.70
N LYS A 138 -8.38 22.37 6.92
CA LYS A 138 -9.83 22.53 7.07
C LYS A 138 -10.20 23.84 6.40
N ILE A 139 -11.04 23.77 5.36
CA ILE A 139 -11.73 24.95 4.85
C ILE A 139 -12.68 25.39 5.98
N VAL A 140 -12.38 26.54 6.59
CA VAL A 140 -13.22 27.19 7.63
C VAL A 140 -14.27 28.05 6.95
#